data_AF-A0A2L2YXN6-F1
#
_entry.id   AF-A0A2L2YXN6-F1
#
_cell.length_a   1.000
_cell.length_b   1.000
_cell.length_c   1.000
_cell.angle_alpha   90.00
_cell.angle_beta   90.00
_cell.angle_gamma   90.00
#
_symmetry.space_group_name_H-M   'P 1'
#
loop_
_entity.id
_entity.type
_entity.pdbx_description
1 polymer ?
#
loop_
_entity_poly.entity_id
_entity_poly.type
_entity_poly.pdbx_seq_one_letter_code
_entity_poly.pdbx_strand_id
1 'polypeptide(L)' 'ICSYDIENPSCLKEFVCPFCFRTYAKKFTLKRHISETHSNIDPKKYECKICHKRYLRKDYVVFHLQTVHGV' A
#
# COMPACT_ATOMS: atom_id res chain seq x y z
N ILE A 1 -9.14 10.72 16.20
CA ILE A 1 -10.36 11.29 16.79
C ILE A 1 -11.49 10.72 15.96
N CYS A 2 -12.19 9.71 16.45
CA CYS A 2 -13.35 9.16 15.74
C CYS A 2 -14.54 10.06 16.09
N SER A 3 -15.07 10.74 15.09
CA SER A 3 -16.38 11.41 15.19
C SER A 3 -17.43 10.31 15.27
N TYR A 4 -18.22 10.33 16.34
CA TYR A 4 -19.25 9.35 16.63
C TYR A 4 -20.53 9.78 15.90
N ASP A 5 -20.65 9.38 14.63
CA ASP A 5 -21.89 9.56 13.86
C ASP A 5 -22.78 8.33 14.07
N ILE A 6 -23.95 8.55 14.67
CA ILE A 6 -24.89 7.55 15.20
C ILE A 6 -25.68 6.79 14.11
N GLU A 7 -25.52 7.17 12.83
CA GLU A 7 -26.36 6.65 11.73
C GLU A 7 -25.73 5.52 10.89
N ASN A 8 -24.51 5.05 11.19
CA ASN A 8 -23.89 3.94 10.47
C ASN A 8 -23.15 2.97 11.43
N PRO A 9 -23.70 1.78 11.74
CA PRO A 9 -23.14 0.86 12.74
C PRO A 9 -21.84 0.17 12.30
N SER A 10 -21.25 0.54 11.16
CA SER A 10 -19.90 0.09 10.81
C SER A 10 -18.85 0.93 11.54
N CYS A 11 -18.75 0.72 12.86
CA CYS A 11 -17.57 1.10 13.66
C CYS A 11 -16.37 0.20 13.28
N LEU A 12 -16.03 0.21 11.99
CA LEU A 12 -14.78 -0.33 11.49
C LEU A 12 -13.72 0.55 12.10
N LYS A 13 -12.92 -0.03 12.99
CA LYS A 13 -11.74 0.62 13.57
C LYS A 13 -10.87 1.17 12.45
N GLU A 14 -11.05 2.45 12.14
CA GLU A 14 -10.41 3.10 11.01
C GLU A 14 -8.92 3.22 11.29
N PHE A 15 -8.10 2.70 10.38
CA PHE A 15 -6.65 2.82 10.48
C PHE A 15 -6.22 4.06 9.70
N VAL A 16 -6.08 5.18 10.41
CA VAL A 16 -5.75 6.49 9.82
C VAL A 16 -4.23 6.68 9.74
N CYS A 17 -3.75 7.20 8.60
CA CYS A 17 -2.35 7.57 8.44
C CYS A 17 -1.99 8.83 9.24
N PRO A 18 -0.96 8.81 10.10
CA PRO A 18 -0.59 9.98 10.89
C PRO A 18 0.11 11.08 10.06
N PHE A 19 0.54 10.78 8.84
CA PHE A 19 1.28 11.73 7.98
C PHE A 19 0.39 12.43 6.95
N CYS A 20 -0.66 11.76 6.46
CA CYS A 20 -1.55 12.29 5.41
C CYS A 20 -3.05 12.07 5.69
N PHE A 21 -3.40 11.55 6.86
CA PHE A 21 -4.78 11.36 7.33
C PHE A 21 -5.69 10.51 6.46
N ARG A 22 -5.14 9.76 5.49
CA ARG A 22 -5.91 8.76 4.73
C ARG A 22 -6.37 7.62 5.62
N THR A 23 -7.62 7.21 5.44
CA THR A 23 -8.24 6.08 6.14
C THR A 23 -8.03 4.78 5.38
N TYR A 24 -7.76 3.70 6.12
CA TYR A 24 -7.65 2.35 5.60
C TYR A 24 -8.53 1.39 6.39
N ALA A 25 -9.16 0.45 5.68
CA ALA A 25 -10.01 -0.58 6.28
C ALA A 25 -9.25 -1.60 7.15
N LYS A 26 -7.92 -1.72 6.98
CA LYS A 26 -7.09 -2.72 7.68
C LYS A 26 -5.76 -2.14 8.17
N LYS A 27 -5.26 -2.65 9.30
CA LYS A 27 -3.98 -2.21 9.89
C LYS A 27 -2.79 -2.44 8.96
N PHE A 28 -2.77 -3.59 8.27
CA PHE A 28 -1.66 -3.93 7.37
C PHE A 28 -1.62 -3.02 6.14
N THR A 29 -2.79 -2.60 5.60
CA THR A 29 -2.84 -1.67 4.48
C THR A 29 -2.31 -0.29 4.87
N LEU A 30 -2.61 0.17 6.09
CA LEU A 30 -2.03 1.39 6.63
C LEU A 30 -0.51 1.27 6.78
N LYS A 31 -0.01 0.21 7.41
CA LYS A 31 1.43 -0.01 7.59
C LYS A 31 2.18 0.00 6.25
N ARG A 32 1.63 -0.71 5.26
CA ARG A 32 2.17 -0.75 3.90
C ARG A 32 2.20 0.63 3.25
N HIS A 33 1.11 1.38 3.38
CA HIS A 33 1.08 2.75 2.87
C HIS A 33 2.16 3.62 3.50
N ILE A 34 2.33 3.56 4.82
CA ILE A 34 3.37 4.32 5.52
C ILE A 34 4.77 3.92 4.99
N SER A 35 5.05 2.62 4.84
CA SER A 35 6.34 2.16 4.31
C SER A 35 6.58 2.55 2.84
N GLU A 36 5.53 2.64 2.03
CA GLU A 36 5.67 2.93 0.60
C GLU A 36 5.66 4.43 0.27
N THR A 37 4.98 5.25 1.07
CA THR A 37 4.70 6.67 0.77
C THR A 37 5.43 7.63 1.70
N HIS A 38 5.65 7.22 2.95
CA HIS A 38 6.19 8.10 4.00
C HIS A 38 7.54 7.63 4.54
N SER A 39 7.97 6.41 4.22
CA SER A 39 9.30 5.91 4.51
C SER A 39 10.18 6.02 3.26
N ASN A 40 11.30 6.73 3.38
CA ASN A 40 12.31 6.80 2.32
C ASN A 40 13.27 5.58 2.34
N ILE A 41 12.96 4.55 3.13
CA ILE A 41 13.90 3.47 3.49
C ILE A 41 13.77 2.25 2.57
N ASP A 42 12.65 2.06 1.87
CA ASP A 42 12.52 0.94 0.92
C ASP A 42 13.03 1.39 -0.46
N PRO A 43 14.30 1.12 -0.84
CA PRO A 43 14.65 1.16 -2.25
C PRO A 43 13.76 0.16 -2.98
N LYS A 44 13.41 0.45 -4.23
CA LYS A 44 12.67 -0.46 -5.12
C LYS A 44 13.39 -1.82 -5.20
N LYS A 45 13.08 -2.72 -4.26
CA LYS A 45 13.84 -3.94 -3.97
C LYS A 45 13.51 -5.08 -4.92
N TYR A 46 12.33 -5.04 -5.54
CA TYR A 46 11.89 -6.07 -6.44
C TYR A 46 12.21 -5.68 -7.87
N GLU A 47 13.10 -6.41 -8.50
CA GLU A 47 13.57 -6.14 -9.85
C GLU A 47 12.96 -7.13 -10.85
N CYS A 48 12.47 -6.62 -11.97
CA CYS A 48 12.12 -7.45 -13.11
C CYS A 48 13.41 -8.03 -13.71
N LYS A 49 13.53 -9.35 -13.77
CA LYS A 49 14.73 -10.01 -14.32
C LYS A 49 14.88 -9.89 -15.84
N ILE A 50 13.86 -9.39 -16.54
CA ILE A 50 13.84 -9.27 -18.00
C ILE A 50 14.28 -7.86 -18.43
N CYS A 51 13.68 -6.82 -17.83
CA CYS A 51 13.95 -5.42 -18.20
C CYS A 51 14.64 -4.60 -17.09
N HIS A 52 15.02 -5.24 -15.98
CA HIS A 52 15.69 -4.61 -14.81
C HIS A 52 14.90 -3.47 -14.15
N LYS A 53 13.63 -3.31 -14.49
CA LYS A 53 12.75 -2.31 -13.89
C LYS A 53 12.47 -2.68 -12.44
N ARG A 54 12.66 -1.72 -11.54
CA ARG A 54 12.54 -1.93 -10.10
C ARG A 54 11.20 -1.43 -9.55
N TYR A 55 10.66 -2.16 -8.60
CA TYR A 55 9.37 -1.93 -7.95
C TYR A 55 9.50 -2.04 -6.43
N LEU A 56 8.64 -1.32 -5.72
CA LEU A 56 8.58 -1.35 -4.25
C LEU A 56 7.94 -2.63 -3.70
N ARG A 57 7.10 -3.30 -4.51
CA ARG A 57 6.38 -4.51 -4.12
C ARG A 57 6.49 -5.62 -5.16
N LYS A 58 6.42 -6.86 -4.66
CA LYS A 58 6.50 -8.07 -5.47
C LYS A 58 5.29 -8.24 -6.40
N ASP A 59 4.08 -7.93 -5.91
CA ASP A 59 2.86 -8.06 -6.71
C ASP A 59 2.85 -7.13 -7.92
N TYR A 60 3.47 -5.94 -7.82
CA TYR A 60 3.69 -5.09 -8.99
C TYR A 60 4.67 -5.69 -10.00
N VAL A 61 5.70 -6.42 -9.57
CA VAL A 61 6.56 -7.16 -10.50
C VAL A 61 5.80 -8.26 -11.21
N VAL A 62 4.99 -9.04 -10.48
CA VAL A 62 4.19 -10.12 -11.06
C VAL A 62 3.20 -9.57 -12.09
N PHE A 63 2.46 -8.52 -11.76
CA PHE A 63 1.55 -7.87 -12.70
C PHE A 63 2.30 -7.32 -13.93
N HIS A 64 3.48 -6.73 -13.72
CA HIS A 64 4.32 -6.26 -14.80
C HIS A 64 4.82 -7.39 -15.71
N LEU A 65 5.22 -8.54 -15.15
CA LEU A 65 5.63 -9.71 -15.92
C LEU A 65 4.47 -10.19 -16.81
N GLN A 66 3.26 -10.29 -16.25
CA GLN A 66 2.07 -10.73 -16.98
C GLN A 66 1.67 -9.76 -18.10
N THR A 67 1.70 -8.45 -17.84
CA THR A 67 1.17 -7.43 -18.76
C THR A 67 2.18 -6.92 -19.79
N VAL A 68 3.47 -6.88 -19.45
CA VAL A 68 4.51 -6.33 -20.33
C VAL A 68 5.34 -7.44 -20.99
N HIS A 69 5.55 -8.55 -20.30
CA HIS A 69 6.39 -9.64 -20.80
C HIS A 69 5.58 -10.90 -21.15
N GLY A 70 4.32 -11.00 -20.73
CA GLY A 70 3.45 -12.15 -21.01
C GLY A 70 3.92 -13.45 -20.33
N VAL A 71 4.66 -13.34 -19.21
CA VAL A 71 5.23 -14.48 -18.44
C VAL A 71 4.68 -14.54 -17.03
#